data_AF-A0A6A4R760-F1
#
_entry.id   AF-A0A6A4R760-F1
#
_cell.length_a   1.000
_cell.length_b   1.000
_cell.length_c   1.000
_cell.angle_alpha   90.00
_cell.angle_beta   90.00
_cell.angle_gamma   90.00
#
_symmetry.space_group_name_H-M   'P 1'
#
loop_
_entity.id
_entity.type
_entity.pdbx_description
1 polymer ?
#
loop_
_entity_poly.entity_id
_entity_poly.type
_entity_poly.pdbx_seq_one_letter_code
_entity_poly.pdbx_strand_id
1 'polypeptide(L)'
;MMLDIARQWKTNELASALGLSTRTLQRRLAQAGLSFSQMVRLVRISEACRLLKSEDISLTSIGFCAGFSDSSHFSRDFRASVGLTPSEFRAFQ
;
A
#
# COMPACT_ATOMS: atom_id res chain seq x y z
N MET A 1 10.42 -11.46 7.24
CA MET A 1 10.65 -10.03 7.56
C MET A 1 9.52 -9.23 6.94
N MET A 2 8.44 -9.03 7.69
CA MET A 2 7.29 -8.25 7.23
C MET A 2 7.70 -6.78 7.37
N LEU A 3 8.07 -6.14 6.26
CA LEU A 3 8.38 -4.71 6.26
C LEU A 3 7.17 -3.96 6.82
N ASP A 4 7.39 -3.02 7.74
CA ASP A 4 6.33 -2.19 8.30
C ASP A 4 5.67 -1.37 7.19
N ILE A 5 4.51 -1.83 6.71
CA ILE A 5 3.77 -1.21 5.58
C ILE A 5 3.20 0.16 5.98
N ALA A 6 2.95 0.36 7.28
CA ALA A 6 2.42 1.60 7.81
C ALA A 6 3.46 2.73 7.82
N ARG A 7 4.75 2.39 7.80
CA ARG A 7 5.84 3.36 7.71
C ARG A 7 5.77 4.17 6.40
N GLN A 8 6.09 5.47 6.51
CA GLN A 8 6.36 6.33 5.35
C GLN A 8 7.75 6.07 4.80
N TRP A 9 7.88 5.05 3.96
CA TRP A 9 9.16 4.69 3.36
C TRP A 9 9.66 5.75 2.38
N LYS A 10 10.95 6.07 2.49
CA LYS A 10 11.70 6.73 1.41
C LYS A 10 12.48 5.69 0.60
N THR A 11 12.71 5.97 -0.68
CA THR A 11 13.40 5.05 -1.60
C THR A 11 14.76 4.62 -1.08
N ASN A 12 15.54 5.54 -0.50
CA ASN A 12 16.86 5.26 0.06
C ASN A 12 16.80 4.38 1.32
N GLU A 13 15.80 4.58 2.18
CA GLU A 13 15.60 3.76 3.38
C GLU A 13 15.25 2.32 3.02
N LEU A 14 14.32 2.13 2.07
CA LEU A 14 13.97 0.79 1.62
C LEU A 14 15.15 0.12 0.89
N ALA A 15 15.87 0.87 0.05
CA ALA A 15 17.05 0.33 -0.63
C ALA A 15 18.08 -0.17 0.40
N SER A 16 18.38 0.63 1.42
CA SER A 16 19.28 0.25 2.51
C SER A 16 18.79 -1.00 3.26
N ALA A 17 17.51 -1.05 3.62
CA ALA A 17 16.90 -2.20 4.29
C ALA A 17 16.94 -3.50 3.46
N LEU A 18 17.03 -3.39 2.13
CA LEU A 18 17.16 -4.51 1.20
C LEU A 18 18.62 -4.82 0.81
N GLY A 19 19.61 -4.12 1.37
CA GLY A 19 21.02 -4.27 0.98
C GLY A 19 21.32 -3.80 -0.45
N LEU A 20 20.53 -2.86 -0.96
CA LEU A 20 20.64 -2.32 -2.33
C LEU A 20 21.06 -0.85 -2.31
N SER A 21 21.75 -0.42 -3.37
CA SER A 21 21.83 1.01 -3.67
C SER A 21 20.46 1.54 -4.14
N THR A 22 20.15 2.81 -3.88
CA THR A 22 18.96 3.48 -4.40
C THR A 22 18.82 3.35 -5.91
N ARG A 23 19.93 3.46 -6.65
CA ARG A 23 19.99 3.30 -8.11
C ARG A 23 19.59 1.88 -8.53
N THR A 24 20.07 0.87 -7.83
CA THR A 24 19.73 -0.54 -8.13
C THR A 24 18.25 -0.80 -7.89
N LEU A 25 17.68 -0.29 -6.78
CA LEU A 25 16.25 -0.41 -6.49
C LEU A 25 15.41 0.26 -7.58
N GLN A 26 15.71 1.52 -7.91
CA GLN A 26 14.98 2.27 -8.94
C GLN A 26 15.08 1.59 -10.31
N ARG A 27 16.26 1.09 -10.70
CA ARG A 27 16.43 0.36 -11.96
C ARG A 27 15.56 -0.90 -12.00
N ARG A 28 15.52 -1.68 -10.93
CA ARG A 28 14.69 -2.90 -10.86
C ARG A 28 13.20 -2.57 -10.93
N LEU A 29 12.75 -1.52 -10.24
CA LEU A 29 11.37 -1.06 -10.31
C LEU A 29 11.01 -0.59 -11.72
N ALA A 30 11.89 0.19 -12.36
CA ALA A 30 11.68 0.66 -13.74
C ALA A 30 11.63 -0.50 -14.74
N GLN A 31 12.46 -1.54 -14.57
CA GLN A 31 12.40 -2.76 -15.37
C GLN A 31 11.08 -3.52 -15.21
N ALA A 32 10.42 -3.39 -14.05
CA ALA A 32 9.08 -3.90 -13.80
C ALA A 32 7.96 -2.91 -14.20
N GLY A 33 8.29 -1.76 -14.81
CA GLY A 33 7.32 -0.72 -15.17
C GLY A 33 6.75 0.05 -13.99
N LEU A 34 7.40 0.01 -12.82
CA LEU A 34 6.93 0.62 -11.59
C LEU A 34 7.85 1.77 -11.14
N SER A 35 7.24 2.80 -10.56
CA SER A 35 7.90 3.75 -9.68
C SER A 35 7.90 3.24 -8.23
N PHE A 36 8.72 3.84 -7.39
CA PHE A 36 8.70 3.54 -5.95
C PHE A 36 7.34 3.85 -5.31
N SER A 37 6.73 4.98 -5.63
CA SER A 37 5.41 5.36 -5.09
C SER A 37 4.31 4.41 -5.56
N GLN A 38 4.36 3.92 -6.80
CA GLN A 38 3.45 2.90 -7.31
C GLN A 38 3.61 1.57 -6.54
N MET A 39 4.85 1.12 -6.32
CA MET A 39 5.11 -0.10 -5.56
C MET A 39 4.59 0.02 -4.11
N VAL A 40 4.88 1.13 -3.42
CA VAL A 40 4.35 1.37 -2.05
C VAL A 40 2.82 1.33 -2.07
N ARG A 41 2.18 2.01 -3.02
CA ARG A 41 0.72 2.01 -3.15
C ARG A 41 0.16 0.61 -3.36
N LEU A 42 0.74 -0.20 -4.25
CA LEU A 42 0.31 -1.57 -4.50
C LEU A 42 0.37 -2.43 -3.24
N VAL A 43 1.45 -2.33 -2.46
CA VAL A 43 1.60 -3.06 -1.20
C VAL A 43 0.53 -2.63 -0.18
N ARG A 44 0.30 -1.31 -0.03
CA ARG A 44 -0.73 -0.77 0.87
C ARG A 44 -2.14 -1.22 0.48
N ILE A 45 -2.48 -1.18 -0.80
CA ILE A 45 -3.79 -1.64 -1.30
C ILE A 45 -3.96 -3.14 -1.09
N SER A 46 -2.93 -3.95 -1.35
CA SER A 46 -2.96 -5.39 -1.10
C SER A 46 -3.26 -5.70 0.38
N GLU A 47 -2.62 -4.98 1.30
CA GLU A 47 -2.88 -5.12 2.74
C GLU A 47 -4.29 -4.66 3.13
N ALA A 48 -4.78 -3.54 2.56
CA ALA A 48 -6.15 -3.11 2.77
C ALA A 48 -7.16 -4.16 2.30
N CYS A 49 -6.97 -4.77 1.12
CA CYS A 49 -7.81 -5.87 0.63
C CYS A 49 -7.79 -7.07 1.58
N ARG A 50 -6.63 -7.39 2.18
CA ARG A 50 -6.49 -8.47 3.16
C ARG A 50 -7.29 -8.16 4.44
N LEU A 51 -7.19 -6.94 4.95
CA LEU A 51 -7.87 -6.49 6.16
C LEU A 51 -9.38 -6.33 5.97
N LEU A 52 -9.83 -5.95 4.76
CA LEU A 52 -11.26 -5.76 4.46
C LEU A 52 -12.08 -7.05 4.60
N LYS A 53 -11.43 -8.22 4.49
CA LYS A 53 -12.03 -9.55 4.72
C LYS A 53 -12.47 -9.79 6.16
N SER A 54 -12.05 -8.96 7.11
CA SER A 54 -12.48 -9.01 8.50
C SER A 54 -13.54 -7.92 8.74
N GLU A 55 -14.73 -8.33 9.16
CA GLU A 55 -15.84 -7.40 9.43
C GLU A 55 -15.64 -6.56 10.69
N ASP A 56 -14.82 -7.06 11.62
CA ASP A 56 -14.62 -6.46 12.95
C ASP A 56 -13.78 -5.17 12.94
N ILE A 57 -13.13 -4.86 11.83
CA ILE A 57 -12.23 -3.71 11.72
C ILE A 57 -12.94 -2.57 10.98
N SER A 58 -12.95 -1.38 11.57
CA SER A 58 -13.52 -0.19 10.90
C SER A 58 -12.73 0.16 9.62
N LEU A 59 -13.40 0.69 8.59
CA LEU A 59 -12.73 1.12 7.34
C LEU A 59 -11.62 2.15 7.59
N THR A 60 -11.84 3.03 8.57
CA THR A 60 -10.84 4.03 9.00
C THR A 60 -9.61 3.35 9.59
N SER A 61 -9.80 2.40 10.51
CA SER A 61 -8.70 1.62 11.09
C SER A 61 -7.94 0.84 10.03
N ILE A 62 -8.63 0.26 9.04
CA ILE A 62 -7.99 -0.42 7.91
C ILE A 62 -7.09 0.52 7.13
N GLY A 63 -7.56 1.73 6.80
CA GLY A 63 -6.74 2.72 6.11
C GLY A 63 -5.44 3.00 6.86
N PHE A 64 -5.51 3.20 8.18
CA PHE A 64 -4.32 3.43 9.01
C PHE A 64 -3.39 2.20 9.08
N CYS A 65 -3.94 1.00 9.30
CA CYS A 65 -3.15 -0.23 9.32
C CYS A 65 -2.46 -0.52 7.97
N ALA A 66 -3.11 -0.14 6.87
CA ALA A 66 -2.55 -0.22 5.52
C ALA A 66 -1.57 0.94 5.20
N GLY A 67 -1.33 1.88 6.12
CA GLY A 67 -0.33 2.95 5.97
C GLY A 67 -0.82 4.23 5.28
N PHE A 68 -2.13 4.46 5.23
CA PHE A 68 -2.70 5.74 4.81
C PHE A 68 -2.79 6.72 5.98
N SER A 69 -2.57 8.00 5.67
CA SER A 69 -2.63 9.11 6.64
C SER A 69 -4.05 9.47 7.04
N ASP A 70 -5.02 9.17 6.19
CA ASP A 70 -6.42 9.56 6.35
C ASP A 70 -7.34 8.73 5.45
N SER A 71 -8.62 8.68 5.83
CA SER A 71 -9.66 7.89 5.16
C SER A 71 -9.99 8.39 3.75
N SER A 72 -9.84 9.69 3.47
CA SER A 72 -10.15 10.27 2.17
C SER A 72 -9.11 9.87 1.13
N HIS A 73 -7.83 9.96 1.48
CA HIS A 73 -6.73 9.50 0.66
C HIS A 73 -6.80 7.99 0.43
N PHE A 74 -7.04 7.21 1.51
CA PHE A 74 -7.26 5.76 1.40
C PHE A 74 -8.38 5.42 0.41
N SER A 75 -9.56 6.01 0.58
CA SER A 75 -10.73 5.68 -0.25
C SER A 75 -10.50 6.03 -1.72
N ARG A 76 -9.85 7.17 -2.00
CA ARG A 76 -9.51 7.59 -3.37
C ARG A 76 -8.51 6.64 -4.02
N ASP A 77 -7.42 6.31 -3.32
CA ASP A 77 -6.38 5.42 -3.83
C ASP A 77 -6.89 3.98 -4.00
N PHE A 78 -7.72 3.51 -3.07
CA PHE A 78 -8.32 2.19 -3.14
C PHE A 78 -9.26 2.07 -4.33
N ARG A 79 -10.16 3.05 -4.52
CA ARG A 79 -11.04 3.07 -5.70
C ARG A 79 -10.25 3.16 -7.00
N ALA A 80 -9.21 3.99 -7.06
CA ALA A 80 -8.37 4.10 -8.25
C ALA A 80 -7.64 2.80 -8.58
N SER A 81 -7.34 1.96 -7.59
CA SER A 81 -6.57 0.72 -7.77
C SER A 81 -7.44 -0.52 -7.96
N VAL A 82 -8.60 -0.58 -7.31
CA VAL A 82 -9.48 -1.76 -7.23
C VAL A 82 -10.76 -1.56 -8.05
N GLY A 83 -11.15 -0.31 -8.35
CA GLY A 83 -12.39 0.02 -9.06
C GLY A 83 -13.62 0.20 -8.15
N LEU A 84 -13.55 -0.26 -6.90
CA LEU A 84 -14.59 -0.15 -5.89
C LEU A 84 -14.10 0.67 -4.71
N THR A 85 -15.01 1.34 -3.99
CA THR A 85 -14.68 1.91 -2.67
C THR A 85 -14.42 0.79 -1.65
N PRO A 86 -13.71 1.07 -0.53
CA PRO A 86 -13.51 0.06 0.52
C PRO A 86 -14.81 -0.52 1.07
N SER A 87 -15.86 0.31 1.21
CA SER A 87 -17.18 -0.10 1.66
C SER A 87 -17.85 -1.05 0.67
N GLU A 88 -17.90 -0.66 -0.61
CA GLU A 88 -18.44 -1.52 -1.68
C GLU A 88 -17.67 -2.83 -1.74
N PHE A 89 -16.33 -2.78 -1.74
CA PHE A 89 -15.48 -3.97 -1.79
C PHE A 89 -15.78 -4.94 -0.63
N ARG A 90 -15.98 -4.45 0.59
CA ARG A 90 -16.37 -5.27 1.75
C ARG A 90 -17.75 -5.91 1.57
N ALA A 91 -18.72 -5.17 1.05
CA ALA A 91 -20.08 -5.68 0.85
C ALA A 91 -20.17 -6.75 -0.25
N PHE A 92 -19.19 -6.83 -1.16
CA PHE A 92 -19.11 -7.85 -2.21
C PHE A 92 -18.47 -9.17 -1.76
N GLN A 93 -17.91 -9.25 -0.55
CA GLN A 93 -17.14 -10.41 -0.08
C GLN A 93 -18.01 -11.51 0.50
#